data_AF-A0AA88LDT7-F1
#
_entry.id   AF-A0AA88LDT7-F1
#
_cell.length_a   1.000
_cell.length_b   1.000
_cell.length_c   1.000
_cell.angle_alpha   90.00
_cell.angle_beta   90.00
_cell.angle_gamma   90.00
#
_symmetry.space_group_name_H-M   'P 1'
#
loop_
_entity.id
_entity.type
_entity.pdbx_description
1 polymer ?
#
loop_
_entity_poly.entity_id
_entity_poly.type
_entity_poly.pdbx_seq_one_letter_code
_entity_poly.pdbx_strand_id
1 'polypeptide(L)'
;MKGPPKLREILRRQRQDSECGSDCPDIDFVYDDSDSYANDIAELYTYTEVPEFQLNLKAFEETMTEFGMTLQWMTASPNTRKTILMKLSDRLELTSKLLRMKAARAVLYIALGCWGEVQSDAEQQEIARKNCILLYRNGIFHIFIELLNLEAE
;
A
#
# COMPACT_ATOMS: atom_id res chain seq x y z
N MET A 1 32.83 22.26 -48.67
CA MET A 1 32.81 22.49 -47.20
C MET A 1 31.74 23.54 -46.91
N LYS A 2 30.63 23.18 -46.25
CA LYS A 2 29.57 24.14 -45.87
C LYS A 2 30.01 24.87 -44.60
N GLY A 3 30.06 26.20 -44.63
CA GLY A 3 30.45 27.02 -43.48
C GLY A 3 29.43 26.92 -42.32
N PRO A 4 29.86 27.23 -41.07
CA PRO A 4 29.00 27.08 -39.91
C PRO A 4 27.78 28.02 -39.99
N PRO A 5 26.59 27.58 -39.57
CA PRO A 5 25.39 28.40 -39.60
C PRO A 5 25.57 29.66 -38.73
N LYS A 6 25.07 30.80 -39.21
CA LYS A 6 25.19 32.08 -38.52
C LYS A 6 24.48 31.96 -37.16
N LEU A 7 25.12 32.40 -36.09
CA LEU A 7 24.62 32.30 -34.70
C LEU A 7 23.17 32.82 -34.53
N ARG A 8 22.73 33.79 -35.34
CA ARG A 8 21.34 34.29 -35.39
C ARG A 8 20.33 33.22 -35.83
N GLU A 9 20.72 32.31 -36.73
CA GLU A 9 19.89 31.22 -37.24
C GLU A 9 19.74 30.09 -36.21
N ILE A 10 20.82 29.83 -35.44
CA ILE A 10 20.82 28.90 -34.30
C ILE A 10 19.93 29.43 -33.16
N LEU A 11 20.05 30.71 -32.81
CA LEU A 11 19.22 31.35 -31.78
C LEU A 11 17.75 31.47 -32.22
N ARG A 12 17.47 31.60 -33.52
CA ARG A 12 16.10 31.60 -34.04
C ARG A 12 15.47 30.20 -33.97
N ARG A 13 16.24 29.14 -34.16
CA ARG A 13 15.80 27.74 -33.96
C ARG A 13 15.56 27.41 -32.49
N GLN A 14 16.46 27.81 -31.58
CA GLN A 14 16.26 27.59 -30.14
C GLN A 14 14.99 28.25 -29.59
N ARG A 15 14.57 29.39 -30.14
CA ARG A 15 13.30 30.05 -29.77
C ARG A 15 12.07 29.35 -30.34
N GLN A 16 12.22 28.65 -31.47
CA GLN A 16 11.15 27.90 -32.13
C GLN A 16 10.91 26.53 -31.49
N ASP A 17 11.95 25.91 -30.93
CA ASP A 17 11.83 24.63 -30.20
C ASP A 17 11.28 24.81 -28.75
N SER A 18 11.01 26.05 -28.32
CA SER A 18 10.29 26.36 -27.08
C SER A 18 8.84 26.81 -27.32
N GLU A 19 8.39 26.83 -28.57
CA GLU A 19 6.95 26.78 -28.86
C GLU A 19 6.53 25.34 -28.62
N CYS A 20 6.37 24.99 -27.34
CA CYS A 20 5.58 23.84 -26.95
C CYS A 20 4.24 24.04 -27.64
N GLY A 21 4.02 23.26 -28.71
CA GLY A 21 2.83 23.37 -29.53
C GLY A 21 1.60 23.30 -28.64
N SER A 22 0.55 23.95 -29.10
CA SER A 22 -0.81 24.01 -28.56
C SER A 22 -1.50 22.64 -28.33
N ASP A 23 -0.73 21.55 -28.22
CA ASP A 23 -1.14 20.17 -28.02
C ASP A 23 -0.83 19.68 -26.59
N CYS A 24 -0.67 20.58 -25.62
CA CYS A 24 -0.93 20.21 -24.24
C CYS A 24 -2.45 20.19 -24.07
N PRO A 25 -3.10 19.01 -23.89
CA PRO A 25 -4.52 19.00 -23.59
C PRO A 25 -4.74 19.86 -22.35
N ASP A 26 -5.76 20.71 -22.41
CA ASP A 26 -6.17 21.49 -21.26
C ASP A 26 -6.53 20.50 -20.15
N ILE A 27 -5.75 20.51 -19.07
CA ILE A 27 -5.99 19.62 -17.95
C ILE A 27 -7.12 20.28 -17.16
N ASP A 28 -8.34 19.79 -17.38
CA ASP A 28 -9.49 20.17 -16.56
C ASP A 28 -9.23 19.69 -15.13
N PHE A 29 -8.74 20.60 -14.28
CA PHE A 29 -8.56 20.35 -12.86
C PHE A 29 -9.93 20.34 -12.17
N VAL A 30 -10.43 19.14 -11.89
CA VAL A 30 -11.64 18.93 -11.10
C VAL A 30 -11.21 18.86 -9.63
N TYR A 31 -11.44 19.92 -8.87
CA TYR A 31 -11.07 19.98 -7.44
C TYR A 31 -12.06 19.25 -6.51
N ASP A 32 -13.15 18.68 -7.05
CA ASP A 32 -14.22 18.00 -6.31
C ASP A 32 -14.05 16.46 -6.27
N ASP A 33 -12.99 15.93 -6.87
CA ASP A 33 -12.68 14.50 -6.86
C ASP A 33 -11.91 14.06 -5.60
N SER A 34 -11.44 15.00 -4.77
CA SER A 34 -10.55 14.70 -3.64
C SER A 34 -11.19 13.99 -2.44
N ASP A 35 -12.52 13.76 -2.44
CA ASP A 35 -13.24 13.23 -1.27
C ASP A 35 -13.60 11.73 -1.36
N SER A 36 -13.01 10.99 -2.32
CA SER A 36 -13.30 9.57 -2.49
C SER A 36 -12.18 8.68 -1.93
N TYR A 37 -12.58 7.61 -1.23
CA TYR A 37 -11.64 6.60 -0.71
C TYR A 37 -10.73 6.03 -1.80
N ALA A 38 -11.24 5.88 -3.03
CA ALA A 38 -10.45 5.40 -4.15
C ALA A 38 -9.30 6.36 -4.51
N ASN A 39 -9.56 7.67 -4.46
CA ASN A 39 -8.56 8.69 -4.76
C ASN A 39 -7.54 8.80 -3.62
N ASP A 40 -7.99 8.79 -2.35
CA ASP A 40 -7.10 8.76 -1.18
C ASP A 40 -6.09 7.59 -1.25
N ILE A 41 -6.58 6.40 -1.61
CA ILE A 41 -5.74 5.19 -1.72
C ILE A 41 -4.80 5.28 -2.93
N ALA A 42 -5.23 5.88 -4.04
CA ALA A 42 -4.41 6.07 -5.23
C ALA A 42 -3.30 7.12 -5.04
N GLU A 43 -3.46 8.05 -4.10
CA GLU A 43 -2.41 8.97 -3.67
C GLU A 43 -1.38 8.28 -2.77
N LEU A 44 -1.85 7.39 -1.88
CA LEU A 44 -0.99 6.68 -0.94
C LEU A 44 -0.13 5.61 -1.62
N TYR A 45 -0.69 4.91 -2.62
CA TYR A 45 -0.02 3.82 -3.31
C TYR A 45 0.20 4.12 -4.79
N THR A 46 1.42 3.89 -5.23
CA THR A 46 1.78 3.99 -6.65
C THR A 46 1.48 2.68 -7.39
N TYR A 47 1.21 2.76 -8.69
CA TYR A 47 1.02 1.56 -9.53
C TYR A 47 2.24 0.62 -9.54
N THR A 48 3.43 1.14 -9.24
CA THR A 48 4.65 0.34 -9.13
C THR A 48 4.69 -0.55 -7.89
N GLU A 49 3.90 -0.24 -6.86
CA GLU A 49 3.81 -1.00 -5.61
C GLU A 49 2.77 -2.14 -5.67
N VAL A 50 2.04 -2.28 -6.77
CA VAL A 50 1.06 -3.37 -6.96
C VAL A 50 1.63 -4.77 -6.63
N PRO A 51 2.88 -5.12 -6.99
CA PRO A 51 3.47 -6.41 -6.63
C PRO A 51 3.60 -6.62 -5.11
N GLU A 52 3.71 -5.55 -4.31
CA GLU A 52 3.85 -5.65 -2.85
C GLU A 52 2.59 -6.20 -2.18
N PHE A 53 1.40 -5.96 -2.74
CA PHE A 53 0.15 -6.52 -2.22
C PHE A 53 0.15 -8.05 -2.28
N GLN A 54 0.73 -8.64 -3.33
CA GLN A 54 0.86 -10.09 -3.46
C GLN A 54 1.84 -10.66 -2.43
N LEU A 55 2.92 -9.93 -2.13
CA LEU A 55 3.85 -10.33 -1.09
C LEU A 55 3.18 -10.32 0.30
N ASN A 56 2.25 -9.40 0.54
CA ASN A 56 1.49 -9.34 1.80
C ASN A 56 0.53 -10.52 1.94
N LEU A 57 -0.20 -10.85 0.86
CA LEU A 57 -1.06 -12.05 0.83
C LEU A 57 -0.23 -13.31 1.07
N LYS A 58 0.87 -13.49 0.33
CA LYS A 58 1.75 -14.64 0.49
C LYS A 58 2.31 -14.75 1.91
N ALA A 59 2.74 -13.63 2.51
CA ALA A 59 3.21 -13.62 3.88
C ALA A 59 2.12 -14.05 4.86
N PHE A 60 0.88 -13.58 4.67
CA PHE A 60 -0.27 -14.02 5.45
C PHE A 60 -0.51 -15.53 5.33
N GLU A 61 -0.56 -16.07 4.12
CA GLU A 61 -0.82 -17.50 3.88
C GLU A 61 0.25 -18.40 4.52
N GLU A 62 1.52 -18.06 4.32
CA GLU A 62 2.63 -18.80 4.92
C GLU A 62 2.60 -18.69 6.44
N THR A 63 2.34 -17.52 7.01
CA THR A 63 2.26 -17.32 8.46
C THR A 63 1.08 -18.07 9.07
N MET A 64 -0.09 -18.09 8.43
CA MET A 64 -1.24 -18.89 8.90
C MET A 64 -0.95 -20.38 8.83
N THR A 65 -0.28 -20.84 7.76
CA THR A 65 0.16 -22.23 7.61
C THR A 65 1.12 -22.63 8.72
N GLU A 66 2.13 -21.80 9.02
CA GLU A 66 3.06 -22.01 10.13
C GLU A 66 2.36 -22.06 11.50
N PHE A 67 1.30 -21.27 11.68
CA PHE A 67 0.51 -21.28 12.90
C PHE A 67 -0.48 -22.44 13.00
N GLY A 68 -0.72 -23.19 11.92
CA GLY A 68 -1.78 -24.17 11.83
C GLY A 68 -3.19 -23.55 11.89
N MET A 69 -3.33 -22.33 11.35
CA MET A 69 -4.59 -21.56 11.36
C MET A 69 -5.25 -21.55 9.98
N THR A 70 -6.54 -21.19 9.95
CA THR A 70 -7.28 -21.06 8.68
C THR A 70 -6.76 -19.91 7.82
N LEU A 71 -6.78 -20.10 6.50
CA LEU A 71 -6.51 -19.04 5.51
C LEU A 71 -7.74 -18.16 5.27
N GLN A 72 -8.93 -18.61 5.66
CA GLN A 72 -10.19 -17.90 5.40
C GLN A 72 -10.47 -16.91 6.52
N TRP A 73 -9.97 -15.68 6.40
CA TRP A 73 -10.20 -14.64 7.39
C TRP A 73 -11.68 -14.29 7.51
N MET A 74 -12.40 -14.25 6.39
CA MET A 74 -13.78 -13.80 6.31
C MET A 74 -14.77 -14.72 7.02
N THR A 75 -14.52 -16.03 6.99
CA THR A 75 -15.35 -17.04 7.66
C THR A 75 -14.86 -17.40 9.07
N ALA A 76 -13.67 -16.93 9.46
CA ALA A 76 -13.10 -17.19 10.78
C ALA A 76 -13.96 -16.61 11.92
N SER A 77 -14.13 -17.38 12.99
CA SER A 77 -14.85 -16.92 14.18
C SER A 77 -14.13 -15.75 14.85
N PRO A 78 -14.84 -14.89 15.62
CA PRO A 78 -14.20 -13.80 16.36
C PRO A 78 -13.07 -14.28 17.29
N ASN A 79 -13.22 -15.46 17.90
CA ASN A 79 -12.19 -16.06 18.75
C ASN A 79 -10.98 -16.49 17.93
N THR A 80 -11.20 -17.12 16.77
CA THR A 80 -10.13 -17.49 15.84
C THR A 80 -9.34 -16.27 15.39
N ARG A 81 -10.02 -15.18 14.99
CA ARG A 81 -9.37 -13.93 14.61
C ARG A 81 -8.53 -13.36 15.75
N LYS A 82 -9.04 -13.33 16.98
CA LYS A 82 -8.25 -12.91 18.15
C LYS A 82 -7.02 -13.79 18.38
N THR A 83 -7.15 -15.10 18.25
CA THR A 83 -6.01 -16.03 18.36
C THR A 83 -4.96 -15.77 17.27
N ILE A 84 -5.39 -15.50 16.03
CA ILE A 84 -4.49 -15.11 14.93
C ILE A 84 -3.74 -13.82 15.31
N LEU A 85 -4.46 -12.79 15.76
CA LEU A 85 -3.86 -11.51 16.12
C LEU A 85 -2.86 -11.65 17.28
N MET A 86 -3.18 -12.42 18.31
CA MET A 86 -2.27 -12.70 19.42
C MET A 86 -0.98 -13.37 18.94
N LYS A 87 -1.08 -14.40 18.08
CA LYS A 87 0.10 -15.06 17.50
C LYS A 87 0.92 -14.13 16.60
N LEU A 88 0.26 -13.21 15.88
CA LEU A 88 0.94 -12.20 15.08
C LEU A 88 1.68 -11.20 15.97
N SER A 89 1.08 -10.75 17.08
CA SER A 89 1.74 -9.92 18.09
C SER A 89 3.01 -10.58 18.61
N ASP A 90 2.93 -11.85 19.01
CA ASP A 90 4.09 -12.61 19.49
C ASP A 90 5.21 -12.68 18.44
N ARG A 91 4.86 -12.78 17.15
CA ARG A 91 5.85 -12.77 16.05
C ARG A 91 6.47 -11.41 15.81
N LEU A 92 5.70 -10.33 16.00
CA LEU A 92 6.17 -8.95 15.83
C LEU A 92 7.21 -8.57 16.90
N GLU A 93 7.22 -9.23 18.06
CA GLU A 93 8.17 -8.98 19.14
C GLU A 93 9.47 -9.79 19.02
N LEU A 94 9.61 -10.63 17.99
CA LEU A 94 10.82 -11.45 17.82
C LEU A 94 12.05 -10.64 17.43
N THR A 95 13.23 -11.06 17.89
CA THR A 95 14.51 -10.42 17.51
C THR A 95 14.80 -10.55 16.01
N SER A 96 14.30 -11.59 15.35
CA SER A 96 14.53 -11.82 13.91
C SER A 96 13.75 -10.83 13.06
N LYS A 97 14.45 -9.88 12.42
CA LYS A 97 13.86 -8.91 11.48
C LYS A 97 13.06 -9.57 10.36
N LEU A 98 13.55 -10.68 9.81
CA LEU A 98 12.85 -11.39 8.74
C LEU A 98 11.48 -11.89 9.18
N LEU A 99 11.39 -12.48 10.37
CA LEU A 99 10.13 -12.98 10.93
C LEU A 99 9.18 -11.83 11.30
N ARG A 100 9.71 -10.73 11.87
CA ARG A 100 8.93 -9.52 12.15
C ARG A 100 8.33 -8.93 10.89
N MET A 101 9.13 -8.75 9.83
CA MET A 101 8.67 -8.20 8.56
C MET A 101 7.62 -9.08 7.89
N LYS A 102 7.76 -10.41 7.97
CA LYS A 102 6.74 -11.34 7.47
C LYS A 102 5.42 -11.19 8.23
N ALA A 103 5.47 -11.14 9.56
CA ALA A 103 4.29 -10.90 10.38
C ALA A 103 3.66 -9.53 10.14
N ALA A 104 4.48 -8.48 9.96
CA ALA A 104 4.00 -7.14 9.64
C ALA A 104 3.27 -7.11 8.29
N ARG A 105 3.80 -7.79 7.27
CA ARG A 105 3.14 -7.95 5.97
C ARG A 105 1.81 -8.71 6.08
N ALA A 106 1.76 -9.75 6.91
CA ALA A 106 0.51 -10.47 7.18
C ALA A 106 -0.54 -9.57 7.87
N VAL A 107 -0.13 -8.74 8.84
CA VAL A 107 -1.02 -7.73 9.45
C VAL A 107 -1.48 -6.70 8.41
N LEU A 108 -0.59 -6.25 7.54
CA LEU A 108 -0.92 -5.28 6.49
C LEU A 108 -1.97 -5.85 5.52
N TYR A 109 -1.86 -7.12 5.13
CA TYR A 109 -2.89 -7.79 4.33
C TYR A 109 -4.27 -7.77 5.01
N ILE A 110 -4.32 -8.01 6.33
CA ILE A 110 -5.55 -7.91 7.13
C ILE A 110 -6.06 -6.46 7.14
N ALA A 111 -5.20 -5.48 7.40
CA ALA A 111 -5.58 -4.06 7.42
C ALA A 111 -6.15 -3.59 6.07
N LEU A 112 -5.62 -4.10 4.96
CA LEU A 112 -6.10 -3.87 3.59
C LEU A 112 -7.38 -4.66 3.25
N GLY A 113 -8.15 -5.08 4.25
CA GLY A 113 -9.49 -5.62 4.04
C GLY A 113 -9.54 -7.02 3.42
N CYS A 114 -8.45 -7.79 3.45
CA CYS A 114 -8.40 -9.15 2.91
C CYS A 114 -8.93 -9.24 1.47
N TRP A 115 -8.43 -8.36 0.60
CA TRP A 115 -8.90 -8.14 -0.77
C TRP A 115 -8.98 -9.42 -1.63
N GLY A 116 -8.24 -10.48 -1.29
CA GLY A 116 -8.29 -11.77 -2.00
C GLY A 116 -9.53 -12.63 -1.69
N GLU A 117 -10.29 -12.32 -0.63
CA GLU A 117 -11.48 -13.08 -0.21
C GLU A 117 -12.81 -12.38 -0.54
N VAL A 118 -12.78 -11.09 -0.87
CA VAL A 118 -13.96 -10.24 -1.12
C VAL A 118 -14.30 -10.17 -2.60
N GLN A 119 -15.53 -9.74 -2.92
CA GLN A 119 -16.04 -9.74 -4.30
C GLN A 119 -16.26 -8.34 -4.89
N SER A 120 -16.08 -7.28 -4.09
CA SER A 120 -16.22 -5.89 -4.56
C SER A 120 -15.36 -4.92 -3.75
N ASP A 121 -15.03 -3.78 -4.35
CA ASP A 121 -14.24 -2.73 -3.69
C ASP A 121 -14.99 -2.13 -2.48
N ALA A 122 -16.32 -1.98 -2.59
CA ALA A 122 -17.14 -1.50 -1.47
C ALA A 122 -17.11 -2.47 -0.27
N GLU A 123 -17.13 -3.78 -0.54
CA GLU A 123 -16.96 -4.80 0.50
C GLU A 123 -15.55 -4.72 1.10
N GLN A 124 -14.51 -4.66 0.27
CA GLN A 124 -13.12 -4.52 0.70
C GLN A 124 -12.93 -3.34 1.66
N GLN A 125 -13.47 -2.17 1.31
CA GLN A 125 -13.36 -0.96 2.12
C GLN A 125 -14.02 -1.12 3.50
N GLU A 126 -15.23 -1.70 3.54
CA GLU A 126 -15.93 -1.93 4.79
C GLU A 126 -15.21 -2.97 5.68
N ILE A 127 -14.61 -4.00 5.07
CA ILE A 127 -13.79 -4.97 5.79
C ILE A 127 -12.49 -4.35 6.28
N ALA A 128 -11.81 -3.52 5.48
CA ALA A 128 -10.62 -2.80 5.88
C ALA A 128 -10.88 -1.96 7.13
N ARG A 129 -11.97 -1.17 7.14
CA ARG A 129 -12.39 -0.38 8.29
C ARG A 129 -12.64 -1.23 9.55
N LYS A 130 -13.37 -2.35 9.41
CA LYS A 130 -13.62 -3.30 10.51
C LYS A 130 -12.32 -3.90 11.04
N ASN A 131 -11.42 -4.29 10.14
CA ASN A 131 -10.13 -4.88 10.47
C ASN A 131 -9.23 -3.89 11.20
N CYS A 132 -9.14 -2.63 10.75
CA CYS A 132 -8.40 -1.57 11.43
C CYS A 132 -8.87 -1.37 12.88
N ILE A 133 -10.19 -1.31 13.11
CA ILE A 133 -10.76 -1.23 14.47
C ILE A 133 -10.40 -2.46 15.30
N LEU A 134 -10.44 -3.65 14.69
CA LEU A 134 -10.08 -4.89 15.37
C LEU A 134 -8.59 -4.90 15.77
N LEU A 135 -7.70 -4.53 14.86
CA LEU A 135 -6.25 -4.43 15.10
C LEU A 135 -5.96 -3.45 16.23
N TYR A 136 -6.58 -2.27 16.20
CA TYR A 136 -6.45 -1.27 17.26
C TYR A 136 -6.90 -1.81 18.62
N ARG A 137 -8.07 -2.46 18.68
CA ARG A 137 -8.61 -3.05 19.93
C ARG A 137 -7.74 -4.17 20.52
N ASN A 138 -6.95 -4.86 19.69
CA ASN A 138 -6.04 -5.90 20.13
C ASN A 138 -4.61 -5.38 20.34
N GLY A 139 -4.40 -4.05 20.35
CA GLY A 139 -3.10 -3.45 20.68
C GLY A 139 -2.07 -3.50 19.54
N ILE A 140 -2.42 -4.01 18.36
CA ILE A 140 -1.46 -4.18 17.25
C ILE A 140 -0.85 -2.84 16.84
N PHE A 141 -1.65 -1.77 16.80
CA PHE A 141 -1.14 -0.42 16.49
C PHE A 141 -0.04 0.02 17.46
N HIS A 142 -0.18 -0.29 18.74
CA HIS A 142 0.82 0.07 19.75
C HIS A 142 2.16 -0.65 19.49
N ILE A 143 2.11 -1.94 19.16
CA ILE A 143 3.29 -2.72 18.79
C ILE A 143 4.03 -2.08 17.60
N PHE A 144 3.31 -1.59 16.58
CA PHE A 144 3.95 -0.91 15.45
C PHE A 144 4.62 0.41 15.84
N ILE A 145 4.04 1.17 16.78
CA ILE A 145 4.68 2.38 17.30
C ILE A 145 5.99 2.03 18.04
N GLU A 146 5.96 1.00 18.87
CA GLU A 146 7.16 0.52 19.57
C GLU A 146 8.23 0.03 18.59
N LEU A 147 7.84 -0.75 17.57
CA LEU A 147 8.76 -1.22 16.53
C LEU A 147 9.37 -0.08 15.73
N LEU A 148 8.60 0.94 15.40
CA LEU A 148 9.09 2.11 14.68
C LEU A 148 10.11 2.88 15.52
N ASN A 149 9.84 3.05 16.82
CA ASN A 149 10.78 3.71 17.74
C ASN A 149 12.08 2.91 17.87
N LEU A 150 11.99 1.58 17.96
CA LEU A 150 13.17 0.70 18.02
C LEU A 150 14.03 0.77 16.76
N GLU A 151 13.44 1.04 15.59
CA GLU A 151 14.19 1.19 14.33
C GLU A 151 14.71 2.62 14.08
N ALA A 152 14.19 3.62 14.81
CA ALA A 152 14.64 5.00 14.74
C ALA A 152 15.87 5.28 15.61
N GLU A 153 16.14 4.42 16.60
CA GLU A 153 17.36 4.41 17.45
C GLU A 153 18.51 3.67 16.77
#